data_AF-A0A7J9QRP7-F1
#
_entry.id   AF-A0A7J9QRP7-F1
#
_cell.length_a   1.000
_cell.length_b   1.000
_cell.length_c   1.000
_cell.angle_alpha   90.00
_cell.angle_beta   90.00
_cell.angle_gamma   90.00
#
_symmetry.space_group_name_H-M   'P 1'
#
loop_
_entity.id
_entity.type
_entity.pdbx_description
1 polymer ?
#
loop_
_entity_poly.entity_id
_entity_poly.type
_entity_poly.pdbx_seq_one_letter_code
_entity_poly.pdbx_strand_id
1 'polypeptide(L)' 'MGRTVPSFRIALYHEERKWKKFRSSLCKKDKELFDDMFATARLYISACMMACRPIRLESIFMAIIFHHFKQILSLGEMN' A
#
# COMPACT_ATOMS: atom_id res chain seq x y z
N MET A 1 11.61 17.88 20.77
CA MET A 1 10.28 17.28 20.96
C MET A 1 9.84 16.75 19.60
N GLY A 2 10.16 15.51 19.22
CA GLY A 2 9.56 14.30 19.78
C GLY A 2 8.26 14.01 19.01
N ARG A 3 8.35 13.60 17.74
CA ARG A 3 7.16 13.22 16.97
C ARG A 3 6.61 11.93 17.58
N THR A 4 5.62 12.04 18.45
CA THR A 4 4.89 10.89 19.00
C THR A 4 4.11 10.15 17.91
N VAL A 5 3.84 10.84 16.79
CA VAL A 5 3.14 10.29 15.62
C VAL A 5 4.15 10.06 14.49
N PRO A 6 4.33 8.81 14.01
CA PRO A 6 5.20 8.52 12.87
C PRO A 6 4.64 9.16 11.60
N SER A 7 5.53 9.52 10.66
CA SER A 7 5.08 9.94 9.32
C SER A 7 4.31 8.81 8.65
N PHE A 8 3.40 9.14 7.73
CA PHE A 8 2.64 8.10 7.02
C PHE A 8 3.56 7.10 6.29
N ARG A 9 4.71 7.56 5.78
CA ARG A 9 5.75 6.69 5.20
C ARG A 9 6.26 5.63 6.18
N ILE A 10 6.62 6.03 7.41
CA ILE A 10 7.07 5.11 8.46
C ILE A 10 5.92 4.18 8.86
N ALA A 11 4.71 4.72 8.94
CA ALA A 11 3.54 3.98 9.36
C ALA A 11 3.11 2.92 8.32
N LEU A 12 3.26 3.22 7.02
CA LEU A 12 3.09 2.28 5.92
C LEU A 12 4.10 1.14 6.02
N TYR A 13 5.39 1.46 6.23
CA TYR A 13 6.43 0.44 6.42
C TYR A 13 6.14 -0.48 7.61
N HIS A 14 5.66 0.07 8.73
CA HIS A 14 5.25 -0.74 9.87
C HIS A 14 4.05 -1.64 9.56
N GLU A 15 3.09 -1.15 8.78
CA GLU A 15 1.93 -1.94 8.38
C GLU A 15 2.33 -3.09 7.46
N GLU A 16 3.14 -2.82 6.43
CA GLU A 16 3.72 -3.82 5.52
C GLU A 16 4.43 -4.95 6.28
N ARG A 17 5.21 -4.62 7.33
CA ARG A 17 5.89 -5.62 8.16
C ARG A 17 4.95 -6.56 8.93
N LYS A 18 3.73 -6.13 9.27
CA LYS A 18 2.76 -7.00 9.93
C LYS A 18 2.33 -8.16 9.02
N TRP A 19 2.43 -7.98 7.70
CA TRP A 19 2.10 -8.99 6.70
C TRP A 19 3.24 -9.98 6.42
N LYS A 20 4.34 -9.94 7.19
CA LYS A 20 5.49 -10.85 6.99
C LYS A 20 5.09 -12.34 6.97
N LYS A 21 4.15 -12.77 7.82
CA LYS A 21 3.68 -14.17 7.86
C LYS A 21 2.98 -14.56 6.56
N PHE A 22 2.03 -13.73 6.10
CA PHE A 22 1.34 -13.92 4.83
C PHE A 22 2.34 -13.93 3.67
N ARG A 23 3.24 -12.94 3.61
CA ARG A 23 4.30 -12.91 2.59
C ARG A 23 5.14 -14.18 2.63
N SER A 24 5.50 -14.68 3.81
CA SER A 24 6.38 -15.85 3.94
C SER A 24 5.77 -17.14 3.40
N SER A 25 4.44 -17.30 3.43
CA SER A 25 3.72 -18.46 2.89
C SER A 25 3.56 -18.44 1.37
N LEU A 26 3.86 -17.33 0.70
CA LEU A 26 3.81 -17.22 -0.76
C LEU A 26 5.01 -17.89 -1.44
N CYS A 27 4.86 -18.28 -2.71
CA CYS A 27 5.98 -18.73 -3.54
C CYS A 27 6.92 -17.55 -3.85
N LYS A 28 8.12 -17.82 -4.40
CA LYS A 28 9.11 -16.75 -4.67
C LYS A 28 8.54 -15.66 -5.58
N LYS A 29 7.87 -16.04 -6.67
CA LYS A 29 7.27 -15.10 -7.63
C LYS A 29 6.19 -14.23 -6.97
N ASP A 30 5.32 -14.84 -6.18
CA ASP A 30 4.22 -14.12 -5.52
C ASP A 30 4.72 -13.21 -4.39
N LYS A 31 5.86 -13.53 -3.77
CA LYS A 31 6.52 -12.62 -2.80
C LYS A 31 6.94 -11.31 -3.45
N GLU A 32 7.55 -11.39 -4.62
CA GLU A 32 7.99 -10.22 -5.39
C GLU A 32 6.77 -9.39 -5.82
N LEU A 33 5.72 -10.04 -6.34
CA LEU A 33 4.44 -9.36 -6.68
C LEU A 33 3.78 -8.70 -5.46
N PHE A 34 3.81 -9.34 -4.30
CA PHE A 34 3.25 -8.79 -3.07
C PHE A 34 4.01 -7.55 -2.59
N ASP A 35 5.34 -7.56 -2.68
CA ASP A 35 6.19 -6.42 -2.32
C ASP A 35 5.94 -5.24 -3.27
N ASP A 36 5.83 -5.52 -4.58
CA ASP A 36 5.51 -4.51 -5.59
C ASP A 36 4.11 -3.93 -5.37
N MET A 37 3.13 -4.76 -5.04
CA MET A 37 1.77 -4.32 -4.71
C MET A 37 1.79 -3.33 -3.52
N PHE A 38 2.47 -3.64 -2.42
CA PHE A 38 2.63 -2.72 -1.29
C PHE A 38 3.43 -1.47 -1.67
N ALA A 39 4.37 -1.59 -2.61
CA ALA A 39 5.11 -0.45 -3.14
C ALA A 39 4.22 0.61 -3.80
N THR A 40 3.15 0.19 -4.48
CA THR A 40 2.23 1.11 -5.16
C THR A 40 1.60 2.13 -4.22
N ALA A 41 1.34 1.76 -2.96
CA ALA A 41 0.77 2.66 -1.96
C ALA A 41 1.70 3.85 -1.65
N ARG A 42 3.01 3.72 -1.88
CA ARG A 42 3.97 4.82 -1.68
C ARG A 42 3.76 5.99 -2.65
N LEU A 43 3.14 5.74 -3.81
CA LEU A 43 2.78 6.78 -4.78
C LEU A 43 1.66 7.70 -4.27
N TYR A 44 0.89 7.26 -3.28
CA TYR A 44 -0.29 7.97 -2.76
C TYR A 44 -0.13 8.41 -1.31
N ILE A 45 1.10 8.49 -0.78
CA ILE A 45 1.37 8.84 0.63
C ILE A 45 0.63 10.10 1.07
N SER A 46 0.62 11.15 0.23
CA SER A 46 -0.09 12.40 0.54
C SER A 46 -1.60 12.17 0.66
N ALA A 47 -2.21 11.44 -0.27
CA ALA A 47 -3.64 11.13 -0.23
C ALA A 47 -3.99 10.25 0.98
N CYS A 48 -3.16 9.24 1.28
CA CYS A 48 -3.36 8.39 2.44
C CYS A 48 -3.25 9.16 3.77
N MET A 49 -2.31 10.12 3.86
CA MET A 49 -2.16 10.98 5.03
C MET A 49 -3.39 11.91 5.21
N MET A 50 -3.86 12.51 4.11
CA MET A 50 -5.00 13.42 4.13
C MET A 50 -6.35 12.73 4.35
N ALA A 51 -6.43 11.42 4.12
CA ALA A 51 -7.65 10.64 4.35
C ALA A 51 -8.07 10.57 5.84
N CYS A 52 -7.20 10.95 6.77
CA CYS A 52 -7.46 11.03 8.22
C CYS A 52 -8.14 9.78 8.81
N ARG A 53 -7.85 8.59 8.24
CA ARG A 53 -8.42 7.32 8.69
C ARG A 53 -7.74 6.86 9.98
N PRO A 54 -8.51 6.40 11.00
CA PRO A 54 -7.94 5.91 12.24
C PRO A 54 -7.14 4.61 12.04
N ILE A 55 -7.58 3.78 11.09
CA ILE A 55 -6.89 2.55 10.72
C ILE A 55 -6.09 2.80 9.44
N ARG A 56 -4.76 2.89 9.58
CA ARG A 56 -3.85 3.19 8.47
C ARG A 56 -3.96 2.21 7.31
N LEU A 57 -4.25 0.95 7.61
CA LEU A 57 -4.41 -0.10 6.61
C LEU A 57 -5.52 0.24 5.59
N GLU A 58 -6.60 0.91 6.01
CA GLU A 58 -7.70 1.30 5.12
C GLU A 58 -7.20 2.24 4.02
N SER A 59 -6.41 3.25 4.38
CA SER A 59 -5.83 4.19 3.41
C SER A 59 -4.80 3.54 2.51
N ILE A 60 -4.01 2.59 3.03
CA ILE A 60 -3.03 1.83 2.24
C ILE A 60 -3.74 0.95 1.21
N PHE A 61 -4.77 0.21 1.64
CA PHE A 61 -5.56 -0.63 0.75
C PHE A 61 -6.31 0.19 -0.29
N MET A 62 -6.88 1.33 0.09
CA MET A 62 -7.53 2.22 -0.88
C MET A 62 -6.54 2.71 -1.94
N ALA A 63 -5.30 3.04 -1.58
CA ALA A 63 -4.28 3.43 -2.54
C ALA A 63 -3.89 2.28 -3.49
N ILE A 64 -3.72 1.06 -2.97
CA ILE A 64 -3.43 -0.12 -3.78
C ILE A 64 -4.58 -0.39 -4.75
N ILE A 65 -5.83 -0.41 -4.27
CA ILE A 65 -7.02 -0.64 -5.09
C ILE A 65 -7.13 0.43 -6.17
N PHE A 66 -6.99 1.72 -5.80
CA PHE A 66 -7.07 2.82 -6.75
C PHE A 66 -5.97 2.76 -7.82
N HIS A 67 -4.76 2.36 -7.45
CA HIS A 67 -3.68 2.16 -8.41
C HIS A 67 -4.04 1.12 -9.46
N HIS A 68 -4.47 -0.07 -9.02
CA HIS A 68 -4.80 -1.17 -9.92
C HIS A 68 -6.09 -0.90 -10.71
N PHE A 69 -7.06 -0.20 -10.12
CA PHE A 69 -8.28 0.22 -10.83
C PHE A 69 -7.95 1.08 -12.05
N LYS A 70 -7.02 2.05 -11.92
CA LYS A 70 -6.55 2.84 -13.07
C LYS A 70 -5.87 1.98 -14.13
N GLN A 71 -5.07 0.99 -13.73
CA GLN A 71 -4.44 0.07 -14.67
C GLN A 71 -5.49 -0.75 -15.44
N ILE A 72 -6.51 -1.27 -14.75
CA ILE A 72 -7.62 -1.99 -15.37
C ILE A 72 -8.35 -1.11 -16.39
N LEU A 73 -8.66 0.15 -16.04
CA LEU A 73 -9.27 1.09 -16.97
C LEU A 73 -8.39 1.35 -18.19
N SER A 74 -7.09 1.58 -18.00
CA SER A 74 -6.17 1.78 -19.12
C SER A 74 -6.05 0.57 -20.04
N LEU A 75 -6.23 -0.65 -19.52
CA LEU A 75 -6.29 -1.87 -20.35
C LEU A 75 -7.58 -1.94 -21.16
N GLY A 76 -8.69 -1.44 -20.61
CA GLY A 76 -10.00 -1.37 -21.28
C GLY A 76 -10.07 -0.29 -22.36
N GLU A 77 -9.32 0.81 -22.22
CA GLU A 77 -9.22 1.88 -23.23
C GLU A 77 -8.36 1.49 -24.45
N MET A 78 -7.59 0.41 -24.36
CA MET A 78 -6.76 -0.12 -25.47
C MET A 78 -7.46 -1.21 -26.31
N ASN A 79 -8.74 -1.47 -26.04
CA ASN A 79 -9.61 -2.38 -26.79
C ASN A 79 -10.69 -1.60 -27.54
#